data_AF-A0A835LML2-F1
#
_entry.id   AF-A0A835LML2-F1
#
_cell.length_a   1.000
_cell.length_b   1.000
_cell.length_c   1.000
_cell.angle_alpha   90.00
_cell.angle_beta   90.00
_cell.angle_gamma   90.00
#
_symmetry.space_group_name_H-M   'P 1'
#
loop_
_entity.id
_entity.type
_entity.pdbx_description
1 polymer ?
#
loop_
_entity_poly.entity_id
_entity_poly.type
_entity_poly.pdbx_seq_one_letter_code
_entity_poly.pdbx_strand_id
1 'polypeptide(L)'
;MTPLLNDHNSYEDILESESLPFMKSSPGWKHVESSEAFRLMPQKPHFQPLEKQHAFLREGEALGLMVSFANLVEKTRKVHHDELKCVLEDLLDLVSYFKPFGFNVQPIQARLDELLRDKEKEVQLDGELKQVQEKIMNDKIEEEALISDIDKRDEKLRELQKSIDEISKERELLMKEKQTTGSMISSSLNMHNEIEKEMQRMKAKFDSITTAPW
;
A
#
# COMPACT_ATOMS: atom_id res chain seq x y z
N MET A 1 77.67 17.16 23.87
CA MET A 1 76.74 16.09 24.27
C MET A 1 75.53 16.76 24.90
N THR A 2 74.45 16.88 24.15
CA THR A 2 73.15 17.36 24.63
C THR A 2 72.49 16.28 25.49
N PRO A 3 71.62 16.68 26.42
CA PRO A 3 70.25 16.18 26.33
C PRO A 3 69.26 17.35 26.29
N LEU A 4 68.44 17.34 25.24
CA LEU A 4 67.24 18.16 25.14
C LEU A 4 66.15 17.47 26.00
N LEU A 5 65.74 18.11 27.10
CA LEU A 5 64.48 17.77 27.75
C LEU A 5 63.35 18.21 26.83
N ASN A 6 62.54 17.23 26.45
CA ASN A 6 61.38 17.37 25.59
C ASN A 6 60.19 17.85 26.44
N ASP A 7 60.19 19.12 26.86
CA ASP A 7 59.09 19.76 27.61
C ASP A 7 58.02 20.35 26.67
N HIS A 8 57.49 19.53 25.77
CA HIS A 8 56.40 19.94 24.87
C HIS A 8 55.06 19.27 25.15
N ASN A 9 54.92 18.57 26.28
CA ASN A 9 53.64 17.98 26.69
C ASN A 9 53.02 18.61 27.95
N SER A 10 53.65 19.63 28.54
CA SER A 10 53.19 20.23 29.80
C SER A 10 52.24 21.40 29.63
N TYR A 11 52.33 22.17 28.54
CA TYR A 11 51.55 23.41 28.41
C TYR A 11 50.11 23.20 27.91
N GLU A 12 49.85 22.19 27.08
CA GLU A 12 48.49 21.84 26.65
C GLU A 12 47.68 21.20 27.80
N ASP A 13 48.35 20.40 28.65
CA ASP A 13 47.73 19.76 29.82
C ASP A 13 47.36 20.80 30.91
N ILE A 14 48.16 21.87 31.05
CA ILE A 14 47.88 22.96 31.99
C ILE A 14 46.70 23.83 31.51
N LEU A 15 46.63 24.14 30.20
CA LEU A 15 45.53 24.94 29.63
C LEU A 15 44.18 24.18 29.63
N GLU A 16 44.18 22.85 29.45
CA GLU A 16 42.94 22.07 29.62
C GLU A 16 42.46 22.04 31.09
N SER A 17 43.39 22.10 32.06
CA SER A 17 43.08 22.14 33.49
C SER A 17 42.41 23.44 33.96
N GLU A 18 42.61 24.57 33.26
CA GLU A 18 42.08 25.87 33.66
C GLU A 18 40.55 26.03 33.45
N SER A 19 39.90 25.08 32.76
CA SER A 19 38.46 25.16 32.43
C SER A 19 37.56 24.22 33.23
N LEU A 20 38.13 23.26 33.97
CA LEU A 20 37.39 22.23 34.70
C LEU A 20 37.31 22.55 36.20
N PRO A 21 36.18 22.27 36.88
CA PRO A 21 36.04 22.57 38.30
C PRO A 21 36.75 21.56 39.24
N PHE A 22 37.62 20.72 38.68
CA PHE A 22 38.39 19.67 39.36
C PHE A 22 39.64 19.29 38.53
N MET A 23 40.61 18.63 39.16
CA MET A 23 41.77 18.06 38.50
C MET A 23 41.48 16.61 38.08
N LYS A 24 41.85 16.23 36.86
CA LYS A 24 41.77 14.84 36.39
C LYS A 24 42.93 14.02 36.99
N SER A 25 42.71 13.36 38.10
CA SER A 25 43.68 12.52 38.80
C SER A 25 43.46 11.01 38.57
N SER A 26 42.24 10.62 38.18
CA SER A 26 41.84 9.23 38.01
C SER A 26 42.38 8.62 36.69
N PRO A 27 42.95 7.40 36.71
CA PRO A 27 43.33 6.70 35.49
C PRO A 27 42.13 6.33 34.61
N GLY A 28 40.90 6.41 35.15
CA GLY A 28 39.67 6.11 34.42
C GLY A 28 39.39 7.06 33.26
N TRP A 29 39.90 8.30 33.30
CA TRP A 29 39.72 9.29 32.22
C TRP A 29 40.21 8.77 30.88
N LYS A 30 41.43 8.22 30.84
CA LYS A 30 42.00 7.64 29.63
C LYS A 30 41.15 6.50 29.06
N HIS A 31 40.57 5.68 29.92
CA HIS A 31 39.71 4.58 29.48
C HIS A 31 38.44 5.10 28.82
N VAL A 32 37.70 5.98 29.50
CA VAL A 32 36.43 6.48 28.97
C VAL A 32 36.61 7.35 27.72
N GLU A 33 37.60 8.24 27.70
CA GLU A 33 37.89 9.13 26.56
C GLU A 33 38.35 8.35 25.32
N SER A 34 38.95 7.16 25.50
CA SER A 34 39.34 6.27 24.40
C SER A 34 38.21 5.37 23.88
N SER A 35 37.02 5.39 24.50
CA SER A 35 35.90 4.53 24.10
C SER A 35 35.40 4.85 22.68
N GLU A 36 34.74 3.88 22.04
CA GLU A 36 34.21 4.07 20.69
C GLU A 36 33.25 5.26 20.59
N ALA A 37 32.42 5.48 21.61
CA ALA A 37 31.50 6.61 21.66
C ALA A 37 32.22 7.95 21.50
N PHE A 38 33.31 8.19 22.24
CA PHE A 38 34.07 9.45 22.15
C PHE A 38 35.03 9.50 20.97
N ARG A 39 35.41 8.35 20.38
CA ARG A 39 36.10 8.32 19.08
C ARG A 39 35.18 8.76 17.94
N LEU A 40 33.92 8.33 17.96
CA LEU A 40 32.91 8.67 16.96
C LEU A 40 32.35 10.08 17.15
N MET A 41 32.19 10.49 18.41
CA MET A 41 31.65 11.77 18.79
C MET A 41 32.57 12.40 19.86
N PRO A 42 33.67 13.05 19.45
CA PRO A 42 34.55 13.73 20.38
C PRO A 42 33.80 14.80 21.17
N GLN A 43 34.03 14.85 22.49
CA GLN A 43 33.37 15.76 23.42
C GLN A 43 34.40 16.47 24.30
N LYS A 44 34.11 17.72 24.67
CA LYS A 44 34.86 18.50 25.66
C LYS A 44 33.90 19.20 26.63
N PRO A 45 33.17 18.45 27.48
CA PRO A 45 32.22 19.01 28.44
C PRO A 45 32.93 19.87 29.49
N HIS A 46 32.32 20.99 29.87
CA HIS A 46 32.89 21.95 30.82
C HIS A 46 32.60 21.59 32.29
N PHE A 47 31.56 20.79 32.55
CA PHE A 47 31.16 20.35 33.89
C PHE A 47 30.90 21.44 34.95
N GLN A 48 30.88 22.72 34.59
CA GLN A 48 30.60 23.86 35.49
C GLN A 48 29.50 23.64 36.55
N PRO A 49 28.35 22.97 36.28
CA PRO A 49 27.37 22.72 37.34
C PRO A 49 27.91 21.95 38.56
N LEU A 50 28.99 21.18 38.39
CA LEU A 50 29.67 20.43 39.46
C LEU A 50 30.42 21.35 40.44
N GLU A 51 30.59 22.64 40.17
CA GLU A 51 31.11 23.58 41.17
C GLU A 51 30.24 23.63 42.44
N LYS A 52 28.94 23.37 42.28
CA LYS A 52 27.97 23.28 43.38
C LYS A 52 28.17 22.03 44.25
N GLN A 53 28.93 21.05 43.76
CA GLN A 53 29.22 19.81 44.47
C GLN A 53 30.46 19.95 45.34
N HIS A 54 30.53 19.09 46.36
CA HIS A 54 31.70 19.00 47.23
C HIS A 54 32.94 18.65 46.40
N ALA A 55 34.05 19.38 46.60
CA ALA A 55 35.24 19.29 45.75
C ALA A 55 35.77 17.85 45.58
N PHE A 56 35.69 17.03 46.64
CA PHE A 56 36.09 15.62 46.62
C PHE A 56 35.25 14.75 45.66
N LEU A 57 34.00 15.11 45.38
CA LEU A 57 33.07 14.31 44.57
C LEU A 57 33.09 14.70 43.08
N ARG A 58 33.55 15.92 42.75
CA ARG A 58 33.43 16.50 41.40
C ARG A 58 34.05 15.64 40.32
N GLU A 59 35.26 15.14 40.54
CA GLU A 59 35.94 14.30 39.55
C GLU A 59 35.17 12.98 39.31
N GLY A 60 34.72 12.33 40.40
CA GLY A 60 33.96 11.09 40.30
C GLY A 60 32.63 11.27 39.56
N GLU A 61 31.91 12.35 39.86
CA GLU A 61 30.67 12.70 39.15
C GLU A 61 30.92 13.00 37.68
N ALA A 62 31.95 13.77 37.34
CA ALA A 62 32.29 14.07 35.96
C ALA A 62 32.66 12.80 35.17
N LEU A 63 33.44 11.89 35.78
CA LEU A 63 33.77 10.61 35.16
C LEU A 63 32.51 9.75 34.97
N GLY A 64 31.59 9.74 35.94
CA GLY A 64 30.29 9.08 35.84
C GLY A 64 29.40 9.63 34.72
N LEU A 65 29.41 10.95 34.51
CA LEU A 65 28.74 11.61 33.40
C LEU A 65 29.33 11.19 32.04
N MET A 66 30.66 11.14 31.92
CA MET A 66 31.32 10.67 30.69
C MET A 66 30.92 9.23 30.35
N VAL A 67 30.94 8.33 31.34
CA VAL A 67 30.55 6.91 31.15
C VAL A 67 29.07 6.82 30.75
N SER A 68 28.20 7.55 31.44
CA SER A 68 26.76 7.56 31.14
C SER A 68 26.48 8.13 29.74
N PHE A 69 27.21 9.16 29.31
CA PHE A 69 27.08 9.70 27.95
C PHE A 69 27.55 8.69 26.89
N ALA A 70 28.66 7.98 27.12
CA ALA A 70 29.10 6.91 26.22
C ALA A 70 28.04 5.80 26.09
N ASN A 71 27.41 5.43 27.20
CA ASN A 71 26.31 4.46 27.21
C ASN A 71 25.08 4.97 26.43
N LEU A 72 24.73 6.26 26.56
CA LEU A 72 23.67 6.90 25.80
C LEU A 72 23.95 6.85 24.29
N VAL A 73 25.18 7.18 23.86
CA VAL A 73 25.59 7.08 22.44
C VAL A 73 25.44 5.65 21.94
N GLU A 74 25.95 4.67 22.68
CA GLU A 74 25.88 3.26 22.31
C GLU A 74 24.44 2.73 22.25
N LYS A 75 23.60 3.09 23.23
CA LYS A 75 22.19 2.70 23.24
C LYS A 75 21.45 3.33 22.07
N THR A 76 21.71 4.61 21.76
CA THR A 76 21.10 5.31 20.61
C THR A 76 21.53 4.69 19.27
N ARG A 77 22.79 4.24 19.14
CA ARG A 77 23.29 3.54 17.94
C ARG A 77 22.63 2.19 17.72
N LYS A 78 22.25 1.51 18.81
CA LYS A 78 21.71 0.14 18.83
C LYS A 78 20.18 0.11 18.94
N VAL A 79 19.49 1.24 18.84
CA VAL A 79 18.02 1.27 18.78
C VAL A 79 17.55 0.38 17.65
N HIS A 80 16.64 -0.54 17.96
CA HIS A 80 16.01 -1.43 17.00
C HIS A 80 14.63 -0.91 16.59
N HIS A 81 14.12 -1.35 15.44
CA HIS A 81 12.78 -0.96 15.01
C HIS A 81 11.68 -1.46 15.95
N ASP A 82 11.89 -2.55 16.67
CA ASP A 82 10.93 -3.06 17.68
C ASP A 82 10.94 -2.29 19.01
N GLU A 83 11.86 -1.32 19.18
CA GLU A 83 11.93 -0.58 20.44
C GLU A 83 10.65 0.25 20.63
N LEU A 84 10.15 0.29 21.87
CA LEU A 84 8.98 1.07 22.24
C LEU A 84 9.26 2.57 22.13
N LYS A 85 8.25 3.35 21.73
CA LYS A 85 8.33 4.83 21.66
C LYS A 85 8.81 5.44 22.99
N CYS A 86 8.32 4.94 24.12
CA CYS A 86 8.71 5.44 25.45
C CYS A 86 10.22 5.31 25.71
N VAL A 87 10.89 4.29 25.18
CA VAL A 87 12.35 4.15 25.34
C VAL A 87 13.08 5.28 24.61
N LEU A 88 12.59 5.71 23.44
CA LEU A 88 13.19 6.82 22.69
C LEU A 88 12.94 8.15 23.41
N GLU A 89 11.76 8.33 24.01
CA GLU A 89 11.41 9.49 24.83
C GLU A 89 12.30 9.56 26.09
N ASP A 90 12.52 8.43 26.78
CA ASP A 90 13.41 8.35 27.93
C ASP A 90 14.87 8.71 27.57
N LEU A 91 15.35 8.29 26.39
CA LEU A 91 16.68 8.67 25.90
C LEU A 91 16.76 10.17 25.57
N LEU A 92 15.67 10.78 25.09
CA LEU A 92 15.59 12.20 24.78
C LEU A 92 15.61 13.06 26.07
N ASP A 93 14.97 12.58 27.12
CA ASP A 93 15.03 13.19 28.46
C ASP A 93 16.47 13.13 28.99
N LEU A 94 17.14 11.99 28.84
CA LEU A 94 18.54 11.82 29.24
C LEU A 94 19.48 12.73 28.42
N VAL A 95 19.23 12.92 27.12
CA VAL A 95 19.93 13.90 26.28
C VAL A 95 19.84 15.31 26.87
N SER A 96 18.67 15.70 27.38
CA SER A 96 18.48 17.02 27.98
C SER A 96 19.24 17.19 29.31
N TYR A 97 19.41 16.11 30.07
CA TYR A 97 20.19 16.10 31.31
C TYR A 97 21.69 16.43 31.08
N PHE A 98 22.27 16.04 29.94
CA PHE A 98 23.70 16.27 29.67
C PHE A 98 24.03 17.69 29.19
N LYS A 99 23.07 18.43 28.63
CA LYS A 99 23.29 19.78 28.07
C LYS A 99 23.95 20.76 29.05
N PRO A 100 23.51 20.90 30.32
CA PRO A 100 24.08 21.87 31.24
C PRO A 100 25.54 21.59 31.63
N PHE A 101 26.03 20.37 31.42
CA PHE A 101 27.42 20.00 31.69
C PHE A 101 28.35 20.25 30.50
N GLY A 102 27.83 20.75 29.39
CA GLY A 102 28.62 21.12 28.21
C GLY A 102 28.78 20.01 27.17
N PHE A 103 28.00 18.94 27.25
CA PHE A 103 28.00 17.92 26.20
C PHE A 103 27.32 18.46 24.94
N ASN A 104 27.94 18.22 23.78
CA ASN A 104 27.30 18.41 22.49
C ASN A 104 26.37 17.23 22.22
N VAL A 105 25.09 17.42 22.54
CA VAL A 105 24.06 16.39 22.40
C VAL A 105 23.28 16.46 21.08
N GLN A 106 23.50 17.49 20.27
CA GLN A 106 22.71 17.76 19.05
C GLN A 106 22.66 16.56 18.08
N PRO A 107 23.76 15.83 17.82
CA PRO A 107 23.70 14.67 16.92
C PRO A 107 22.84 13.52 17.46
N ILE A 108 22.86 13.30 18.78
CA ILE A 108 22.04 12.27 19.43
C ILE A 108 20.57 12.69 19.40
N GLN A 109 20.30 13.95 19.76
CA GLN A 109 18.97 14.52 19.76
C GLN A 109 18.32 14.41 18.36
N ALA A 110 19.01 14.89 17.32
CA ALA A 110 18.49 14.85 15.95
C ALA A 110 18.15 13.43 15.48
N ARG A 111 18.98 12.45 15.86
CA ARG A 111 18.75 11.03 15.54
C ARG A 111 17.55 10.47 16.29
N LEU A 112 17.39 10.77 17.58
CA LEU A 112 16.23 10.34 18.36
C LEU A 112 14.94 10.99 17.84
N ASP A 113 14.99 12.27 17.48
CA ASP A 113 13.86 12.99 16.88
C ASP A 113 13.46 12.37 15.53
N GLU A 114 14.42 11.92 14.72
CA GLU A 114 14.16 11.20 13.47
C GLU A 114 13.49 9.85 13.72
N LEU A 115 14.01 9.06 14.64
CA LEU A 115 13.42 7.77 15.01
C LEU A 115 11.99 7.92 15.56
N LEU A 116 11.72 8.97 16.34
CA LEU A 116 10.38 9.27 16.84
C LEU A 116 9.41 9.64 15.72
N ARG A 117 9.84 10.45 14.73
CA ARG A 117 9.02 10.75 13.55
C ARG A 117 8.71 9.50 12.74
N ASP A 118 9.69 8.62 12.57
CA ASP A 118 9.50 7.35 11.86
C ASP A 118 8.50 6.45 12.61
N LYS A 119 8.53 6.44 13.95
CA LYS A 119 7.54 5.74 14.78
C LYS A 119 6.12 6.29 14.63
N GLU A 120 5.97 7.60 14.54
CA GLU A 120 4.66 8.21 14.31
C GLU A 120 4.14 7.88 12.91
N LYS A 121 5.02 7.90 11.91
CA LYS A 121 4.71 7.52 10.54
C LYS A 121 4.34 6.03 10.42
N GLU A 122 5.01 5.15 11.17
CA GLU A 122 4.68 3.72 11.23
C GLU A 122 3.23 3.51 11.68
N VAL A 123 2.79 4.20 12.74
CA VAL A 123 1.40 4.14 13.23
C VAL A 123 0.41 4.65 12.18
N GLN A 124 0.74 5.74 11.49
CA GLN A 124 -0.10 6.26 10.41
C GLN A 124 -0.25 5.25 9.26
N LEU A 125 0.86 4.68 8.80
CA LEU A 125 0.87 3.71 7.70
C LEU A 125 0.13 2.41 8.07
N ASP A 126 0.21 1.95 9.32
CA ASP A 126 -0.59 0.81 9.80
C ASP A 126 -2.10 1.10 9.71
N GLY A 127 -2.51 2.33 10.06
CA GLY A 127 -3.88 2.79 9.89
C GLY A 127 -4.34 2.81 8.43
N GLU A 128 -3.54 3.39 7.54
CA GLU A 128 -3.81 3.43 6.10
C GLU A 128 -3.87 2.02 5.49
N LEU A 129 -2.98 1.13 5.90
CA LEU A 129 -2.96 -0.26 5.45
C LEU A 129 -4.27 -0.98 5.81
N LYS A 130 -4.77 -0.80 7.04
CA LYS A 130 -6.05 -1.38 7.47
C LYS A 130 -7.23 -0.87 6.66
N GLN A 131 -7.27 0.43 6.37
CA GLN A 131 -8.33 1.02 5.53
C GLN A 131 -8.31 0.45 4.11
N VAL A 132 -7.12 0.30 3.51
CA VAL A 132 -6.96 -0.30 2.18
C VAL A 132 -7.39 -1.77 2.19
N GLN A 133 -7.03 -2.53 3.24
CA GLN A 133 -7.46 -3.92 3.40
C GLN A 133 -8.98 -4.06 3.49
N GLU A 134 -9.65 -3.20 4.28
CA GLU A 134 -11.10 -3.17 4.38
C GLU A 134 -11.76 -2.87 3.03
N LYS A 135 -11.23 -1.88 2.30
CA LYS A 135 -11.72 -1.56 0.95
C LYS A 135 -11.57 -2.75 -0.01
N ILE A 136 -10.41 -3.41 -0.03
CA ILE A 136 -10.19 -4.60 -0.87
C ILE A 136 -11.19 -5.70 -0.53
N MET A 137 -11.50 -5.91 0.75
CA MET A 137 -12.49 -6.90 1.16
C MET A 137 -13.89 -6.56 0.66
N ASN A 138 -14.30 -5.29 0.75
CA ASN A 138 -15.59 -4.83 0.25
C ASN A 138 -15.68 -4.95 -1.29
N ASP A 139 -14.65 -4.53 -2.00
CA ASP A 139 -14.57 -4.61 -3.46
C ASP A 139 -14.70 -6.08 -3.94
N LYS A 140 -14.10 -7.03 -3.21
CA LYS A 140 -14.24 -8.47 -3.49
C LYS A 140 -15.67 -8.98 -3.31
N ILE A 141 -16.36 -8.54 -2.26
CA ILE A 141 -17.77 -8.92 -2.02
C ILE A 141 -18.65 -8.38 -3.14
N GLU A 142 -18.41 -7.15 -3.60
CA GLU A 142 -19.12 -6.56 -4.73
C GLU A 142 -18.83 -7.31 -6.04
N GLU A 143 -17.58 -7.67 -6.28
CA GLU A 143 -17.17 -8.50 -7.43
C GLU A 143 -17.91 -9.85 -7.45
N GLU A 144 -17.95 -10.55 -6.32
CA GLU A 144 -18.69 -11.82 -6.19
C GLU A 144 -20.19 -11.66 -6.46
N ALA A 145 -20.79 -10.56 -5.98
CA ALA A 145 -22.19 -10.25 -6.25
C ALA A 145 -22.44 -10.00 -7.74
N LEU A 146 -21.56 -9.25 -8.41
CA LEU A 146 -21.63 -9.01 -9.85
C LEU A 146 -21.50 -10.30 -10.66
N ILE A 147 -20.57 -11.20 -10.30
CA ILE A 147 -20.42 -12.51 -10.94
C ILE A 147 -21.72 -13.32 -10.84
N SER A 148 -22.31 -13.40 -9.63
CA SER A 148 -23.60 -14.09 -9.44
C SER A 148 -24.71 -13.50 -10.31
N ASP A 149 -24.69 -12.18 -10.50
CA ASP A 149 -25.68 -11.47 -11.29
C ASP A 149 -25.48 -11.61 -12.80
N ILE A 150 -24.23 -11.82 -13.25
CA ILE A 150 -23.89 -12.20 -14.62
C ILE A 150 -24.41 -13.62 -14.88
N ASP A 151 -24.12 -14.58 -13.99
CA ASP A 151 -24.55 -15.98 -14.14
C ASP A 151 -26.08 -16.11 -14.29
N LYS A 152 -26.85 -15.35 -13.49
CA LYS A 152 -28.32 -15.30 -13.60
C LYS A 152 -28.79 -14.74 -14.94
N ARG A 153 -28.09 -13.74 -15.48
CA ARG A 153 -28.43 -13.14 -16.78
C ARG A 153 -28.08 -14.09 -17.92
N ASP A 154 -26.97 -14.79 -17.83
CA ASP A 154 -26.56 -15.80 -18.80
C ASP A 154 -27.53 -16.98 -18.85
N GLU A 155 -28.09 -17.40 -17.71
CA GLU A 155 -29.15 -18.42 -17.69
C GLU A 155 -30.40 -17.94 -18.43
N LYS A 156 -30.87 -16.71 -18.14
CA LYS A 156 -32.02 -16.13 -18.86
C LYS A 156 -31.76 -15.99 -20.36
N LEU A 157 -30.54 -15.65 -20.76
CA LEU A 157 -30.15 -15.60 -22.17
C LEU A 157 -30.24 -16.98 -22.83
N ARG A 158 -29.81 -18.05 -22.14
CA ARG A 158 -29.96 -19.42 -22.64
C ARG A 158 -31.43 -19.82 -22.81
N GLU A 159 -32.28 -19.49 -21.84
CA GLU A 159 -33.72 -19.76 -21.91
C GLU A 159 -34.37 -19.04 -23.11
N LEU A 160 -34.08 -17.75 -23.28
CA LEU A 160 -34.61 -16.96 -24.41
C LEU A 160 -34.12 -17.51 -25.76
N GLN A 161 -32.85 -17.90 -25.86
CA GLN A 161 -32.30 -18.49 -27.09
C GLN A 161 -33.03 -19.79 -27.46
N LYS A 162 -33.33 -20.64 -26.47
CA LYS A 162 -34.12 -21.85 -26.69
C LYS A 162 -35.51 -21.54 -27.24
N SER A 163 -36.19 -20.53 -26.68
CA SER A 163 -37.50 -20.10 -27.19
C SER A 163 -37.42 -19.54 -28.62
N ILE A 164 -36.38 -18.77 -28.95
CA ILE A 164 -36.15 -18.28 -30.31
C ILE A 164 -35.98 -19.45 -31.30
N ASP A 165 -35.24 -20.48 -30.91
CA ASP A 165 -35.01 -21.66 -31.75
C ASP A 165 -36.30 -22.45 -31.98
N GLU A 166 -37.13 -22.61 -30.94
CA GLU A 166 -38.44 -23.26 -31.02
C GLU A 166 -39.39 -22.51 -31.96
N ILE A 167 -39.55 -21.20 -31.78
CA ILE A 167 -40.39 -20.34 -32.64
C ILE A 167 -39.88 -20.37 -34.09
N SER A 168 -38.56 -20.38 -34.29
CA SER A 168 -37.95 -20.43 -35.63
C SER A 168 -38.27 -21.75 -36.35
N LYS A 169 -38.28 -22.88 -35.64
CA LYS A 169 -38.69 -24.19 -36.18
C LYS A 169 -40.17 -24.20 -36.55
N GLU A 170 -41.04 -23.68 -35.69
CA GLU A 170 -42.49 -23.58 -35.96
C GLU A 170 -42.76 -22.74 -37.21
N ARG A 171 -42.08 -21.59 -37.34
CA ARG A 171 -42.16 -20.74 -38.52
C ARG A 171 -41.75 -21.47 -39.81
N GLU A 172 -40.71 -22.30 -39.76
CA GLU A 172 -40.26 -23.08 -40.92
C GLU A 172 -41.31 -24.11 -41.36
N LEU A 173 -41.98 -24.76 -40.41
CA LEU A 173 -43.07 -25.71 -40.70
C LEU A 173 -44.26 -25.01 -41.37
N LEU A 174 -44.70 -23.87 -40.81
CA LEU A 174 -45.79 -23.07 -41.37
C LEU A 174 -45.46 -22.57 -42.79
N MET A 175 -44.20 -22.24 -43.06
CA MET A 175 -43.75 -21.86 -44.41
C MET A 175 -43.90 -23.01 -45.43
N LYS A 176 -43.57 -24.25 -45.04
CA LYS A 176 -43.75 -25.44 -45.89
C LYS A 176 -45.22 -25.75 -46.15
N GLU A 177 -46.05 -25.63 -45.12
CA GLU A 177 -47.50 -25.80 -45.24
C GLU A 177 -48.10 -24.73 -46.17
N LYS A 178 -47.73 -23.46 -45.97
CA LYS A 178 -48.13 -22.35 -46.85
C LYS A 178 -47.77 -22.63 -48.33
N GLN A 179 -46.56 -23.11 -48.60
CA GLN A 179 -46.12 -23.43 -49.96
C GLN A 179 -46.96 -24.56 -50.57
N THR A 180 -47.23 -25.61 -49.80
CA THR A 180 -48.04 -26.75 -50.22
C THR A 180 -49.47 -26.32 -50.56
N THR A 181 -50.12 -25.58 -49.64
CA THR A 181 -51.47 -25.04 -49.85
C THR A 181 -51.51 -24.10 -51.05
N GLY A 182 -50.49 -23.24 -51.23
CA GLY A 182 -50.38 -22.36 -52.40
C GLY A 182 -50.29 -23.13 -53.73
N SER A 183 -49.55 -24.25 -53.76
CA SER A 183 -49.49 -25.13 -54.93
C SER A 183 -50.83 -25.80 -55.24
N MET A 184 -51.55 -26.26 -54.21
CA MET A 184 -52.88 -26.85 -54.36
C MET A 184 -53.88 -25.83 -54.93
N ILE A 185 -53.91 -24.61 -54.37
CA ILE A 185 -54.74 -23.51 -54.86
C ILE A 185 -54.46 -23.23 -56.34
N SER A 186 -53.17 -23.16 -56.72
CA SER A 186 -52.77 -22.91 -58.11
C SER A 186 -53.26 -24.01 -59.07
N SER A 187 -53.17 -25.28 -58.64
CA SER A 187 -53.69 -26.41 -59.40
C SER A 187 -55.21 -26.34 -59.57
N SER A 188 -55.95 -26.11 -58.48
CA SER A 188 -57.41 -25.97 -58.51
C SER A 188 -57.86 -24.79 -59.38
N LEU A 189 -57.13 -23.67 -59.37
CA LEU A 189 -57.43 -22.52 -60.23
C LEU A 189 -57.25 -22.86 -61.72
N ASN A 190 -56.22 -23.63 -62.06
CA ASN A 190 -56.03 -24.12 -63.43
C ASN A 190 -57.17 -25.05 -63.87
N MET A 191 -57.59 -25.98 -63.01
CA MET A 191 -58.73 -26.86 -63.30
C MET A 191 -60.03 -26.08 -63.47
N HIS A 192 -60.30 -25.11 -62.59
CA HIS A 192 -61.43 -24.20 -62.70
C HIS A 192 -61.46 -23.51 -64.06
N ASN A 193 -60.34 -22.91 -64.47
CA ASN A 193 -60.23 -22.20 -65.74
C ASN A 193 -60.46 -23.12 -66.96
N GLU A 194 -60.01 -24.37 -66.89
CA GLU A 194 -60.24 -25.33 -67.98
C GLU A 194 -61.73 -25.72 -68.08
N ILE A 195 -62.36 -26.02 -66.94
CA ILE A 195 -63.81 -26.31 -66.87
C ILE A 195 -64.63 -25.11 -67.38
N GLU A 196 -64.27 -23.90 -66.98
CA GLU A 196 -64.95 -22.69 -67.43
C GLU A 196 -64.87 -22.53 -68.96
N LYS A 197 -63.69 -22.76 -69.56
CA LYS A 197 -63.52 -22.75 -71.03
C LYS A 197 -64.35 -23.84 -71.71
N GLU A 198 -64.40 -25.06 -71.14
CA GLU A 198 -65.23 -26.14 -71.67
C GLU A 198 -66.73 -25.78 -71.61
N MET A 199 -67.18 -25.21 -70.49
CA MET A 199 -68.56 -24.72 -70.35
C MET A 199 -68.89 -23.64 -71.39
N GLN A 200 -67.98 -22.69 -71.61
CA GLN A 200 -68.15 -21.66 -72.64
C GLN A 200 -68.24 -22.28 -74.05
N ARG A 201 -67.39 -23.27 -74.36
CA ARG A 201 -67.44 -24.02 -75.64
C ARG A 201 -68.74 -24.80 -75.80
N MET A 202 -69.22 -25.48 -74.76
CA MET A 202 -70.51 -26.16 -74.78
C MET A 202 -71.67 -25.19 -75.02
N LYS A 203 -71.67 -24.04 -74.34
CA LYS A 203 -72.71 -23.03 -74.50
C LYS A 203 -72.75 -22.49 -75.93
N ALA A 204 -71.60 -22.14 -76.49
CA ALA A 204 -71.49 -21.68 -77.89
C ALA A 204 -71.96 -22.77 -78.89
N LYS A 205 -71.62 -24.04 -78.65
CA LYS A 205 -72.09 -25.16 -79.48
C LYS A 205 -73.61 -25.33 -79.40
N PHE A 206 -74.18 -25.22 -78.20
CA PHE A 206 -75.62 -25.30 -77.99
C PHE A 206 -76.34 -24.18 -78.75
N ASP A 207 -75.87 -22.94 -78.59
CA ASP A 207 -76.41 -21.77 -79.30
C ASP A 207 -76.37 -21.99 -80.82
N SER A 208 -75.24 -22.47 -81.35
CA SER A 208 -75.09 -22.79 -82.77
C SER A 208 -76.12 -23.80 -83.29
N ILE A 209 -76.37 -24.89 -82.55
CA ILE A 209 -77.38 -25.91 -82.91
C ILE A 209 -78.78 -25.29 -82.94
N THR A 210 -79.13 -24.48 -81.93
CA THR A 210 -80.48 -23.89 -81.86
C THR A 210 -80.77 -22.86 -82.96
N THR A 211 -79.72 -22.30 -83.57
CA THR A 211 -79.83 -21.31 -84.66
C THR A 211 -79.73 -21.90 -86.07
N ALA A 212 -79.54 -23.22 -86.21
CA ALA A 212 -79.42 -23.86 -87.52
C ALA A 212 -80.80 -24.03 -88.20
N PRO A 213 -80.93 -23.82 -89.53
CA PRO A 213 -82.17 -24.07 -90.26
C PRO A 213 -82.45 -25.58 -90.38
N TRP A 214 -83.73 -25.96 -90.27
CA TRP A 214 -84.23 -27.35 -90.31
C TRP A 214 -83.99 -28.06 -91.64
#